data_AF-A0A435SHJ2-F1
#
_entry.id   AF-A0A435SHJ2-F1
#
_cell.length_a   1.000
_cell.length_b   1.000
_cell.length_c   1.000
_cell.angle_alpha   90.00
_cell.angle_beta   90.00
_cell.angle_gamma   90.00
#
_symmetry.space_group_name_H-M   'P 1'
#
loop_
_entity.id
_entity.type
_entity.pdbx_description
1 polymer ?
#
loop_
_entity_poly.entity_id
_entity_poly.type
_entity_poly.pdbx_seq_one_letter_code
_entity_poly.pdbx_strand_id
1 'polypeptide(L)' 'INERGRITISEIVNLTGANRNTVKKHLAILVEANHLAQHGTGKGTWYGQNRR' A
#
# COMPACT_ATOMS: atom_id res chain seq x y z
N ILE A 1 -12.33 4.74 1.86
CA ILE A 1 -11.33 4.76 0.76
C ILE A 1 -11.28 6.21 0.30
N ASN A 2 -10.20 6.95 0.60
CA ASN A 2 -10.09 8.33 0.12
C ASN A 2 -9.97 8.33 -1.41
N GLU A 3 -10.77 9.16 -2.06
CA GLU A 3 -11.09 9.24 -3.50
C GLU A 3 -9.90 9.58 -4.43
N ARG A 4 -8.66 9.41 -3.96
CA ARG A 4 -7.43 9.85 -4.66
C ARG A 4 -6.43 8.72 -4.97
N GLY A 5 -6.84 7.47 -4.84
CA GLY A 5 -6.00 6.31 -5.17
C GLY A 5 -4.77 6.18 -4.28
N ARG A 6 -4.82 6.67 -3.04
CA ARG A 6 -3.74 6.58 -2.05
C ARG A 6 -4.20 5.72 -0.88
N ILE A 7 -3.45 4.68 -0.56
CA ILE A 7 -3.76 3.79 0.56
C ILE A 7 -2.54 3.61 1.46
N THR A 8 -2.75 3.72 2.76
CA THR A 8 -1.70 3.51 3.76
C THR A 8 -1.68 2.06 4.26
N ILE A 9 -0.55 1.64 4.83
CA ILE A 9 -0.44 0.30 5.45
C ILE A 9 -1.49 0.12 6.54
N SER A 10 -1.75 1.17 7.33
CA SER A 10 -2.73 1.13 8.42
C SER A 10 -4.16 0.89 7.90
N GLU A 11 -4.53 1.53 6.79
CA GLU A 11 -5.82 1.29 6.14
C GLU A 11 -5.92 -0.14 5.61
N ILE A 12 -4.87 -0.67 4.98
CA ILE A 12 -4.88 -2.05 4.48
C ILE A 12 -5.01 -3.04 5.64
N VAL A 13 -4.26 -2.85 6.72
CA VAL A 13 -4.37 -3.68 7.93
C VAL A 13 -5.78 -3.63 8.51
N ASN A 14 -6.40 -2.45 8.58
CA ASN A 14 -7.79 -2.31 9.05
C ASN A 14 -8.81 -2.98 8.10
N LEU A 15 -8.59 -2.89 6.78
CA LEU A 15 -9.51 -3.46 5.79
C LEU A 15 -9.40 -4.98 5.70
N THR A 16 -8.20 -5.54 5.78
CA THR A 16 -7.98 -6.98 5.60
C THR A 16 -7.85 -7.73 6.92
N GLY A 17 -7.72 -7.04 8.05
CA GLY A 17 -7.43 -7.65 9.36
C GLY A 17 -6.10 -8.39 9.41
N ALA A 18 -5.25 -8.25 8.38
CA ALA A 18 -4.02 -9.02 8.26
C ALA A 18 -2.88 -8.38 9.05
N ASN A 19 -1.91 -9.21 9.45
CA ASN A 19 -0.72 -8.72 10.14
C ASN A 19 0.04 -7.69 9.28
N ARG A 20 0.47 -6.58 9.90
CA ARG A 20 1.24 -5.52 9.26
C ARG A 20 2.47 -6.01 8.49
N ASN A 21 3.14 -7.06 8.97
CA ASN A 21 4.29 -7.65 8.28
C ASN A 21 3.88 -8.36 6.99
N THR A 22 2.76 -9.07 7.00
CA THR A 22 2.19 -9.72 5.82
C THR A 22 1.80 -8.67 4.78
N VAL A 23 1.11 -7.61 5.22
CA VAL A 23 0.73 -6.48 4.35
C VAL A 23 1.96 -5.83 3.72
N LYS A 24 3.02 -5.56 4.50
CA LYS A 24 4.27 -5.02 3.97
C LYS A 24 4.90 -5.91 2.89
N LYS A 25 4.99 -7.22 3.14
CA LYS A 25 5.52 -8.16 2.14
C LYS A 25 4.68 -8.16 0.87
N HIS A 26 3.35 -8.18 1.01
CA HIS A 26 2.46 -8.22 -0.14
C HIS A 26 2.52 -6.91 -0.95
N LEU A 27 2.58 -5.77 -0.27
CA LEU A 27 2.77 -4.47 -0.91
C LEU A 27 4.11 -4.38 -1.63
N ALA A 28 5.19 -4.88 -1.04
CA ALA A 28 6.50 -4.91 -1.69
C ALA A 28 6.45 -5.71 -3.00
N ILE A 29 5.85 -6.91 -2.99
CA ILE A 29 5.66 -7.74 -4.20
C ILE A 29 4.84 -6.99 -5.25
N LEU A 30 3.76 -6.32 -4.85
CA LEU A 30 2.93 -5.55 -5.79
C LEU A 30 3.64 -4.32 -6.36
N VAL A 31 4.55 -3.72 -5.60
CA VAL A 31 5.42 -2.63 -6.09
C VAL A 31 6.46 -3.16 -7.06
N GLU A 32 7.11 -4.27 -6.75
CA GLU A 32 8.06 -4.95 -7.66
C GLU A 32 7.37 -5.40 -8.96
N ALA A 33 6.15 -5.92 -8.86
CA ALA A 33 5.30 -6.28 -9.99
C ALA A 33 4.74 -5.05 -10.73
N ASN A 34 5.12 -3.83 -10.34
CA ASN A 34 4.76 -2.58 -10.99
C ASN A 34 3.24 -2.28 -11.00
N HIS A 35 2.47 -2.95 -10.13
CA HIS A 35 1.04 -2.73 -9.94
C HIS A 35 0.75 -1.61 -8.95
N LEU A 36 1.63 -1.43 -7.97
CA LEU A 36 1.57 -0.34 -6.99
C LEU A 36 2.82 0.53 -7.08
N ALA A 37 2.66 1.82 -6.83
CA ALA A 37 3.77 2.75 -6.64
C ALA A 37 3.81 3.15 -5.16
N GLN A 38 4.95 2.93 -4.52
CA GLN A 38 5.19 3.44 -3.18
C GLN A 38 5.55 4.93 -3.26
N HIS A 39 4.85 5.75 -2.49
CA HIS A 39 5.09 7.18 -2.40
C HIS A 39 5.32 7.61 -0.95
N GLY A 40 6.32 8.45 -0.75
CA GLY A 40 6.71 8.96 0.57
C GLY A 40 7.69 8.05 1.32
N THR A 41 8.17 8.56 2.46
CA THR A 41 9.15 7.86 3.31
C THR A 41 8.68 7.89 4.77
N GLY A 42 8.97 6.83 5.53
CA GLY A 42 8.64 6.76 6.96
C GLY A 42 7.14 6.81 7.26
N LYS A 43 6.73 7.69 8.18
CA LYS A 43 5.33 7.81 8.68
C LYS A 43 4.34 8.27 7.62
N GLY A 44 4.81 8.87 6.52
CA GLY A 44 3.98 9.34 5.40
C GLY A 44 3.95 8.41 4.20
N THR A 45 4.32 7.13 4.37
CA THR A 45 4.34 6.18 3.24
C THR A 45 2.92 5.76 2.85
N TRP A 46 2.56 6.00 1.60
CA TRP A 46 1.30 5.56 1.00
C TRP A 46 1.57 4.87 -0.34
N TYR A 47 0.64 4.04 -0.76
CA TYR A 47 0.72 3.29 -2.00
C TYR A 47 -0.35 3.78 -2.95
N GLY A 48 0.03 4.01 -4.20
CA GLY A 48 -0.88 4.34 -5.28
C GLY A 48 -1.00 3.19 -6.26
N GLN A 49 -2.18 2.98 -6.83
CA GLN A 49 -2.34 2.00 -7.91
C GLN A 49 -1.73 2.57 -9.19
N ASN A 50 -0.78 1.85 -9.77
CA ASN A 50 -0.19 2.18 -11.06
C ASN A 50 -1.21 1.79 -12.15
N ARG A 51 -2.14 2.70 -12.48
CA ARG A 51 -3.04 2.50 -13.62
C ARG A 51 -2.23 2.72 -14.90
N ARG A 52 -1.80 1.61 -15.51
CA ARG A 52 -1.64 1.57 -16.95
C ARG A 52 -3.00 1.51 -17.63
#